data_AF-A0A7Y2AR91-F1
#
_entry.id   AF-A0A7Y2AR91-F1
#
_cell.length_a   1.000
_cell.length_b   1.000
_cell.length_c   1.000
_cell.angle_alpha   90.00
_cell.angle_beta   90.00
_cell.angle_gamma   90.00
#
_symmetry.space_group_name_H-M   'P 1'
#
loop_
_entity.id
_entity.type
_entity.pdbx_description
1 polymer ?
#
loop_
_entity_poly.entity_id
_entity_poly.type
_entity_poly.pdbx_seq_one_letter_code
_entity_poly.pdbx_strand_id
1 'polypeptide(L)' 'MTTILYATDYSENSVTALHWAEALRKKLDAKLYVLHVFDMSVTFISTVSIAYARLEETTFKTHTQKLHQFCKEHL' A
#
# COMPACT_ATOMS: atom_id res chain seq x y z
N MET A 1 6.68 14.46 16.54
CA MET A 1 6.72 13.99 15.13
C MET A 1 5.32 13.60 14.72
N THR A 2 4.74 14.33 13.77
CA THR A 2 3.39 14.02 13.25
C THR A 2 3.51 13.04 12.09
N THR A 3 2.62 12.05 12.04
CA THR A 3 2.60 11.03 11.00
C THR A 3 1.21 10.97 10.39
N ILE A 4 1.14 11.03 9.06
CA ILE A 4 -0.07 10.87 8.27
C ILE A 4 -0.04 9.47 7.68
N LEU A 5 -1.13 8.72 7.85
CA LEU A 5 -1.36 7.44 7.19
C LEU A 5 -2.40 7.65 6.11
N TYR A 6 -2.03 7.41 4.86
CA TYR A 6 -2.94 7.39 3.71
C TYR A 6 -3.13 5.94 3.25
N ALA A 7 -4.37 5.47 3.30
CA ALA A 7 -4.74 4.16 2.79
C ALA A 7 -5.34 4.27 1.38
N THR A 8 -4.95 3.38 0.47
CA THR A 8 -5.42 3.37 -0.92
C THR A 8 -5.98 2.02 -1.34
N ASP A 9 -7.05 2.07 -2.11
CA ASP A 9 -7.62 0.96 -2.88
C ASP A 9 -7.25 1.03 -4.38
N TYR A 10 -6.41 2.00 -4.76
CA TYR A 10 -6.02 2.36 -6.14
C TYR A 10 -7.12 2.99 -7.00
N SER A 11 -8.24 3.40 -6.42
CA SER A 11 -9.27 4.14 -7.15
C SER A 11 -8.81 5.57 -7.50
N GLU A 12 -9.42 6.16 -8.52
CA GLU A 12 -9.21 7.57 -8.87
C GLU A 12 -9.56 8.52 -7.71
N ASN A 13 -10.59 8.18 -6.93
CA ASN A 13 -10.95 8.93 -5.72
C ASN A 13 -9.80 8.92 -4.71
N SER A 14 -9.12 7.79 -4.59
CA SER A 14 -7.96 7.66 -3.70
C SER A 14 -6.80 8.54 -4.15
N VAL A 15 -6.59 8.75 -5.46
CA VAL A 15 -5.56 9.68 -5.98
C VAL A 15 -5.74 11.10 -5.43
N THR A 16 -6.99 11.58 -5.37
CA THR A 16 -7.27 12.91 -4.80
C THR A 16 -6.88 12.96 -3.32
N ALA A 17 -7.16 11.89 -2.56
CA ALA A 17 -6.77 11.79 -1.17
C ALA A 17 -5.23 11.71 -0.98
N LEU A 18 -4.50 11.09 -1.92
CA LEU A 18 -3.03 11.08 -1.94
C LEU A 18 -2.46 12.50 -2.08
N HIS A 19 -2.99 13.30 -3.02
CA HIS A 19 -2.55 14.69 -3.21
C HIS A 19 -2.77 15.54 -1.95
N TRP A 20 -3.93 15.39 -1.31
CA TRP A 20 -4.22 16.05 -0.05
C TRP A 20 -3.28 15.61 1.08
N ALA A 21 -3.00 14.31 1.17
CA ALA A 21 -2.09 13.77 2.18
C ALA A 21 -0.66 14.34 2.01
N GLU A 22 -0.15 14.46 0.78
CA GLU A 22 1.17 15.05 0.53
C GLU A 22 1.18 16.56 0.79
N ALA A 23 0.12 17.28 0.43
CA ALA A 23 0.00 18.71 0.74
C ALA A 23 -0.01 18.96 2.27
N LEU A 24 -0.77 18.15 3.02
CA LEU A 24 -0.80 18.20 4.48
C LEU A 24 0.56 17.80 5.07
N ARG A 25 1.21 16.78 4.52
CA ARG A 25 2.54 16.34 4.95
C ARG A 25 3.55 17.49 4.87
N LYS A 26 3.59 18.20 3.75
CA LYS A 26 4.47 19.36 3.55
C LYS A 26 4.16 20.50 4.53
N LYS A 27 2.87 20.80 4.74
CA LYS A 27 2.44 21.88 5.64
C LYS A 27 2.74 21.62 7.12
N LEU A 28 2.68 20.36 7.53
CA LEU A 28 2.85 19.94 8.93
C LEU A 28 4.25 19.41 9.25
N ASP A 29 5.16 19.44 8.26
CA ASP A 29 6.47 18.77 8.33
C ASP A 29 6.36 17.33 8.88
N ALA A 30 5.39 16.59 8.34
CA ALA A 30 5.03 15.26 8.81
C ALA A 30 5.70 14.16 7.99
N LYS A 31 5.67 12.93 8.52
CA LYS A 31 5.90 11.72 7.72
C LYS A 31 4.59 11.28 7.06
N LEU A 32 4.66 10.79 5.83
CA LEU A 32 3.52 10.19 5.13
C LEU A 32 3.81 8.70 4.89
N TYR A 33 2.96 7.84 5.43
CA TYR A 33 2.94 6.42 5.11
C TYR A 33 1.79 6.12 4.17
N VAL A 34 2.08 5.35 3.13
CA VAL A 34 1.08 4.85 2.19
C VAL A 34 0.83 3.38 2.49
N LEU A 35 -0.43 3.01 2.66
CA LEU A 35 -0.87 1.65 2.96
C LEU A 35 -1.84 1.16 1.88
N HIS A 36 -1.65 -0.07 1.45
CA HIS A 36 -2.64 -0.79 0.66
C HIS A 36 -2.90 -2.15 1.30
N VAL A 37 -4.17 -2.48 1.48
CA VAL A 37 -4.62 -3.77 2.00
C VAL A 37 -4.98 -4.65 0.81
N PHE A 38 -4.49 -5.88 0.81
CA PHE A 38 -4.73 -6.84 -0.26
C PHE A 38 -5.05 -8.22 0.30
N ASP A 39 -5.79 -8.99 -0.47
CA ASP A 39 -6.15 -10.37 -0.14
C ASP A 39 -5.22 -11.37 -0.82
N MET A 40 -4.86 -12.41 -0.09
CA MET A 40 -4.23 -13.60 -0.67
C MET A 40 -5.32 -14.60 -1.01
N SER A 41 -5.65 -14.73 -2.29
CA SER A 41 -6.64 -15.71 -2.77
C SER A 41 -6.07 -17.13 -2.68
N VAL A 42 -6.08 -17.71 -1.49
CA VAL A 42 -5.62 -19.07 -1.22
C VAL A 42 -6.79 -19.98 -0.83
N THR A 43 -7.25 -20.79 -1.78
CA THR A 43 -8.44 -21.63 -1.54
C THR A 43 -8.12 -22.93 -0.80
N PHE A 44 -6.87 -23.43 -0.80
CA PHE A 44 -6.54 -24.78 -0.29
C PHE A 44 -5.14 -24.95 0.32
N ILE A 45 -4.44 -23.87 0.68
CA ILE A 45 -3.07 -23.95 1.22
C ILE A 45 -3.10 -23.62 2.71
N SER A 46 -2.52 -24.48 3.56
CA SER A 46 -2.40 -24.18 5.00
C SER A 46 -1.39 -23.07 5.24
N THR A 47 -1.70 -22.17 6.17
CA THR A 47 -0.86 -21.00 6.53
C THR A 47 0.52 -21.38 7.06
N VAL A 48 0.71 -22.63 7.49
CA VAL A 48 1.99 -23.15 8.03
C VAL A 48 2.84 -23.80 6.93
N SER A 49 2.32 -23.96 5.70
CA SER A 49 3.07 -24.61 4.62
C SER A 49 4.15 -23.72 4.00
N ILE A 50 5.25 -24.31 3.55
CA ILE A 50 6.32 -23.61 2.81
C ILE A 50 5.75 -22.98 1.52
N ALA A 51 4.77 -23.62 0.89
CA ALA A 51 4.10 -23.08 -0.29
C ALA A 51 3.34 -21.78 0.03
N TYR A 52 2.65 -21.71 1.18
CA TYR A 52 2.01 -20.49 1.65
C TYR A 52 3.04 -19.38 1.89
N ALA A 53 4.11 -19.66 2.65
CA ALA A 53 5.12 -18.66 2.97
C ALA A 53 5.76 -18.06 1.71
N ARG A 54 6.04 -18.89 0.69
CA ARG A 54 6.56 -18.42 -0.61
C ARG A 54 5.54 -17.58 -1.36
N LEU A 55 4.27 -18.00 -1.36
CA LEU A 55 3.18 -17.26 -2.01
C LEU A 55 2.92 -15.91 -1.34
N GLU A 56 2.96 -15.87 -0.02
CA GLU A 56 2.83 -14.64 0.77
C GLU A 56 3.96 -13.68 0.44
N GLU A 57 5.21 -14.16 0.41
CA GLU A 57 6.37 -13.33 0.06
C GLU A 57 6.25 -12.76 -1.36
N THR A 58 5.86 -13.58 -2.35
CA THR A 58 5.71 -13.09 -3.74
C THR A 58 4.55 -12.11 -3.87
N THR A 59 3.41 -12.41 -3.25
CA THR A 59 2.23 -11.53 -3.27
C THR A 59 2.55 -10.19 -2.61
N PHE A 60 3.20 -10.20 -1.45
CA PHE A 60 3.64 -8.99 -0.77
C PHE A 60 4.59 -8.15 -1.64
N LYS A 61 5.56 -8.79 -2.31
CA LYS A 61 6.47 -8.10 -3.25
C LYS A 61 5.71 -7.47 -4.41
N THR A 62 4.77 -8.19 -5.03
CA THR A 62 3.96 -7.68 -6.14
C THR A 62 3.11 -6.48 -5.71
N HIS A 63 2.41 -6.58 -4.58
CA HIS A 63 1.59 -5.47 -4.09
C HIS A 63 2.44 -4.27 -3.64
N THR A 64 3.62 -4.49 -3.08
CA THR A 64 4.58 -3.41 -2.76
C THR A 64 5.04 -2.68 -4.02
N GLN A 65 5.38 -3.43 -5.08
CA GLN A 65 5.78 -2.82 -6.36
C GLN A 65 4.63 -2.04 -7.00
N LYS A 66 3.41 -2.58 -6.96
CA LYS A 66 2.20 -1.89 -7.44
C LYS A 66 1.95 -0.60 -6.65
N LEU A 67 2.11 -0.63 -5.33
CA LEU A 67 1.95 0.55 -4.48
C LEU A 67 2.98 1.63 -4.79
N HIS A 68 4.24 1.24 -4.98
CA HIS A 68 5.29 2.17 -5.40
C HIS A 68 5.00 2.79 -6.77
N GLN A 69 4.50 1.98 -7.71
CA GLN A 69 4.16 2.48 -9.04
C GLN A 69 3.00 3.48 -9.00
N PHE A 70 1.93 3.16 -8.26
CA PHE A 70 0.81 4.08 -8.02
C PHE A 70 1.28 5.42 -7.44
N CYS A 71 2.17 5.39 -6.44
CA CYS A 71 2.72 6.61 -5.87
C CYS A 71 3.55 7.41 -6.90
N LYS A 72 4.37 6.74 -7.73
CA LYS A 72 5.18 7.41 -8.76
C LYS A 72 4.34 8.03 -9.89
N GLU A 73 3.20 7.43 -10.21
CA GLU A 73 2.32 7.91 -11.26
C GLU A 73 1.50 9.13 -10.82
N HIS A 74 1.27 9.27 -9.52
CA HIS A 74 0.34 10.26 -8.98
C HIS A 74 0.97 11.30 -8.03
N LEU A 75 2.26 11.23 -7.70
CA LEU A 75 3.00 12.26 -6.93
C LEU A 75 4.09 12.91 -7.78
#